data_AF-A0A0D9YU99-F1
#
_entry.id   AF-A0A0D9YU99-F1
#
_cell.length_a   1.000
_cell.length_b   1.000
_cell.length_c   1.000
_cell.angle_alpha   90.00
_cell.angle_beta   90.00
_cell.angle_gamma   90.00
#
_symmetry.space_group_name_H-M   'P 1'
#
loop_
_entity.id
_entity.type
_entity.pdbx_description
1 polymer ?
#
loop_
_entity_poly.entity_id
_entity_poly.type
_entity_poly.pdbx_seq_one_letter_code
_entity_poly.pdbx_strand_id
1 'polypeptide(L)'
;MASAPSPATTPAAAAVYVAAVPLRGPKGPAQALMSAGYSLGLWDLQHFMVLLRPDPARAQALVFDFQPRDPEDALAAFAVLSRREIPGVVRRRTLRRVPDTGCWLVGHHRSGGGGGAAAAVLAADAFTARWPTDLVVGRHDCRDFTNGLVEELTGEKRVLDALRSSAANDQSV
;
A
#
# COMPACT_ATOMS: atom_id res chain seq x y z
N MET A 1 -2.96 -52.58 -5.56
CA MET A 1 -3.80 -51.39 -5.80
C MET A 1 -2.88 -50.18 -5.70
N ALA A 2 -2.65 -49.48 -6.81
CA ALA A 2 -1.79 -48.29 -6.83
C ALA A 2 -2.64 -47.08 -6.41
N SER A 3 -2.26 -46.42 -5.31
CA SER A 3 -2.89 -45.16 -4.90
C SER A 3 -2.56 -44.07 -5.92
N ALA A 4 -3.59 -43.45 -6.49
CA ALA A 4 -3.44 -42.28 -7.33
C ALA A 4 -2.83 -41.12 -6.52
N PRO A 5 -1.92 -40.32 -7.08
CA PRO A 5 -1.46 -39.10 -6.42
C PRO A 5 -2.61 -38.10 -6.31
N SER A 6 -2.87 -37.62 -5.09
CA SER A 6 -3.78 -36.49 -4.85
C SER A 6 -3.37 -35.30 -5.73
N PRO A 7 -4.32 -34.54 -6.29
CA PRO A 7 -3.98 -33.36 -7.06
C PRO A 7 -3.19 -32.43 -6.15
N ALA A 8 -1.93 -32.14 -6.52
CA ALA A 8 -1.16 -31.11 -5.86
C ALA A 8 -1.92 -29.80 -6.03
N THR A 9 -2.55 -29.32 -4.96
CA THR A 9 -3.15 -28.00 -4.91
C THR A 9 -2.05 -27.01 -5.24
N THR A 10 -2.06 -26.48 -6.47
CA THR A 10 -1.19 -25.37 -6.84
C THR A 10 -1.38 -24.30 -5.78
N PRO A 11 -0.32 -23.87 -5.06
CA PRO A 11 -0.49 -22.90 -4.00
C PRO A 11 -1.07 -21.63 -4.61
N ALA A 12 -2.25 -21.22 -4.12
CA ALA A 12 -2.92 -20.03 -4.62
C ALA A 12 -1.97 -18.84 -4.51
N ALA A 13 -1.84 -18.08 -5.61
CA ALA A 13 -1.01 -16.90 -5.64
C ALA A 13 -1.56 -15.85 -4.67
N ALA A 14 -0.67 -15.22 -3.89
CA ALA A 14 -1.07 -14.18 -2.95
C ALA A 14 -1.69 -13.00 -3.72
N ALA A 15 -2.85 -12.51 -3.26
CA ALA A 15 -3.49 -11.35 -3.85
C ALA A 15 -2.89 -10.06 -3.29
N VAL A 16 -2.65 -9.08 -4.16
CA VAL A 16 -2.06 -7.79 -3.83
C VAL A 16 -3.10 -6.70 -4.08
N TYR A 17 -3.36 -5.93 -3.04
CA TYR A 17 -4.29 -4.81 -3.05
C TYR A 17 -3.55 -3.51 -2.73
N VAL A 18 -4.10 -2.41 -3.19
CA VAL A 18 -3.73 -1.07 -2.74
C VAL A 18 -4.91 -0.50 -1.97
N ALA A 19 -4.67 0.07 -0.80
CA ALA A 19 -5.67 0.83 -0.08
C ALA A 19 -5.23 2.29 0.05
N ALA A 20 -6.21 3.18 0.03
CA ALA A 20 -6.05 4.58 0.32
C ALA A 20 -6.83 4.94 1.58
N VAL A 21 -6.17 5.63 2.50
CA VAL A 21 -6.80 6.21 3.68
C VAL A 21 -6.54 7.71 3.71
N PRO A 22 -7.49 8.53 4.21
CA PRO A 22 -7.23 9.94 4.43
C PRO A 22 -6.14 10.09 5.50
N LEU A 23 -5.14 10.98 5.30
CA LEU A 23 -4.16 11.24 6.36
C LEU A 23 -4.89 11.89 7.54
N ARG A 24 -4.74 11.30 8.72
CA ARG A 24 -5.18 11.94 9.97
C ARG A 24 -4.23 13.11 10.24
N GLY A 25 -4.74 14.33 10.12
CA GLY A 25 -3.98 15.55 10.43
C GLY A 25 -3.68 15.67 11.93
N PRO A 26 -2.69 16.51 12.31
CA PRO A 26 -2.36 16.76 13.70
C PRO A 26 -3.59 17.31 14.45
N LYS A 27 -3.76 16.91 15.72
CA LYS A 27 -4.87 17.35 16.57
C LYS A 27 -4.84 18.89 16.70
N GLY A 28 -5.95 19.56 16.39
CA GLY A 28 -6.08 21.01 16.52
C GLY A 28 -6.68 21.70 15.29
N PRO A 29 -6.61 23.04 15.18
CA PRO A 29 -7.25 23.81 14.11
C PRO A 29 -6.72 23.48 12.69
N ALA A 30 -5.52 22.90 12.58
CA ALA A 30 -4.97 22.39 11.32
C ALA A 30 -5.74 21.17 10.77
N GLN A 31 -6.43 20.41 11.64
CA GLN A 31 -7.32 19.32 11.24
C GLN A 31 -8.47 19.82 10.37
N ALA A 32 -9.01 21.00 10.67
CA ALA A 32 -10.14 21.58 9.95
C ALA A 32 -9.76 21.96 8.51
N LEU A 33 -8.59 22.59 8.32
CA LEU A 33 -8.09 22.95 6.98
C LEU A 33 -7.77 21.72 6.13
N MET A 34 -7.13 20.70 6.72
CA MET A 34 -6.88 19.43 6.04
C MET A 34 -8.21 18.71 5.73
N SER A 35 -9.18 18.69 6.65
CA SER A 35 -10.53 18.12 6.44
C SER A 35 -11.31 18.79 5.31
N ALA A 36 -11.16 20.09 5.11
CA ALA A 36 -11.78 20.80 3.99
C ALA A 36 -11.14 20.40 2.64
N GLY A 37 -9.81 20.23 2.59
CA GLY A 37 -9.14 19.65 1.41
C GLY A 37 -9.54 18.20 1.12
N TYR A 38 -9.86 17.42 2.17
CA TYR A 38 -10.37 16.05 2.03
C TYR A 38 -11.80 15.98 1.50
N SER A 39 -12.70 16.85 1.95
CA SER A 39 -14.08 16.94 1.42
C SER A 39 -14.11 17.34 -0.06
N LEU A 40 -13.02 17.89 -0.59
CA LEU A 40 -12.84 18.26 -2.00
C LEU A 40 -12.24 17.14 -2.87
N GLY A 41 -11.99 15.94 -2.32
CA GLY A 41 -11.57 14.78 -3.13
C GLY A 41 -10.16 14.88 -3.72
N LEU A 42 -9.28 15.70 -3.14
CA LEU A 42 -7.90 15.87 -3.62
C LEU A 42 -7.10 14.57 -3.38
N TRP A 43 -6.95 13.77 -4.44
CA TRP A 43 -6.10 12.57 -4.53
C TRP A 43 -4.68 12.78 -3.93
N ASP A 44 -4.20 14.02 -4.01
CA ASP A 44 -2.89 14.46 -3.51
C ASP A 44 -2.78 14.49 -1.98
N LEU A 45 -3.86 14.24 -1.23
CA LEU A 45 -3.85 14.13 0.23
C LEU A 45 -4.07 12.70 0.75
N GLN A 46 -4.27 11.72 -0.14
CA GLN A 46 -4.48 10.33 0.27
C GLN A 46 -3.17 9.65 0.67
N HIS A 47 -3.21 8.86 1.74
CA HIS A 47 -2.13 7.96 2.13
C HIS A 47 -2.37 6.58 1.51
N PHE A 48 -1.43 6.13 0.70
CA PHE A 48 -1.49 4.83 0.05
C PHE A 48 -0.67 3.79 0.82
N MET A 49 -1.21 2.57 0.87
CA MET A 49 -0.57 1.41 1.48
C MET A 49 -0.86 0.15 0.66
N VAL A 50 0.04 -0.82 0.75
CA VAL A 50 -0.11 -2.10 0.06
C VAL A 50 -0.62 -3.16 1.03
N LEU A 51 -1.64 -3.90 0.61
CA LEU A 51 -2.17 -5.03 1.36
C LEU A 51 -1.89 -6.31 0.60
N LEU A 52 -1.17 -7.22 1.25
CA LEU A 52 -0.92 -8.56 0.76
C LEU A 52 -1.85 -9.53 1.47
N ARG A 53 -2.69 -10.24 0.72
CA ARG A 53 -3.52 -11.34 1.21
C ARG A 53 -2.88 -12.67 0.75
N PRO A 54 -2.11 -13.35 1.62
CA PRO A 54 -1.35 -14.53 1.21
C PRO A 54 -2.25 -15.74 0.97
N ASP A 55 -3.29 -15.90 1.79
CA ASP A 55 -4.20 -17.05 1.75
C ASP A 55 -5.63 -16.56 1.45
N PRO A 56 -6.24 -16.96 0.31
CA PRO A 56 -7.61 -16.58 0.00
C PRO A 56 -8.64 -17.20 0.96
N ALA A 57 -8.31 -18.30 1.64
CA ALA A 57 -9.18 -18.92 2.64
C ALA A 57 -9.18 -18.15 3.97
N ARG A 58 -8.23 -17.23 4.17
CA ARG A 58 -8.16 -16.38 5.36
C ARG A 58 -8.55 -14.95 5.02
N ALA A 59 -9.33 -14.34 5.90
CA ALA A 59 -9.66 -12.92 5.78
C ALA A 59 -8.44 -12.01 6.04
N GLN A 60 -7.41 -12.50 6.72
CA GLN A 60 -6.28 -11.70 7.17
C GLN A 60 -5.44 -11.16 6.01
N ALA A 61 -4.95 -9.94 6.16
CA ALA A 61 -4.05 -9.31 5.22
C ALA A 61 -2.86 -8.68 5.95
N LEU A 62 -1.68 -8.71 5.34
CA LEU A 62 -0.51 -7.97 5.77
C LEU A 62 -0.54 -6.61 5.09
N VAL A 63 -0.26 -5.56 5.84
CA VAL A 63 -0.20 -4.19 5.35
C VAL A 63 1.22 -3.69 5.44
N PHE A 64 1.66 -3.03 4.38
CA PHE A 64 2.94 -2.34 4.29
C PHE A 64 2.67 -0.87 4.00
N ASP A 65 3.17 0.00 4.87
CA ASP A 65 2.96 1.44 4.79
C ASP A 65 4.24 2.21 5.08
N PHE A 66 4.55 3.19 4.22
CA PHE A 66 5.67 4.11 4.43
C PHE A 66 5.15 5.47 4.87
N GLN A 67 5.50 5.88 6.08
CA GLN A 67 4.98 7.09 6.72
C GLN A 67 6.07 7.85 7.47
N PRO A 68 5.87 9.13 7.81
CA PRO A 68 6.75 9.83 8.73
C PRO A 68 6.88 9.07 10.04
N ARG A 69 8.10 9.03 10.61
CA ARG A 69 8.34 8.38 11.91
C ARG A 69 7.45 8.98 13.00
N ASP A 70 7.28 10.29 12.98
CA ASP A 70 6.34 11.04 13.82
C ASP A 70 5.39 11.88 12.96
N PRO A 71 4.16 11.40 12.70
CA PRO A 71 3.19 12.12 11.87
C PRO A 71 2.49 13.28 12.60
N GLU A 72 2.57 13.35 13.94
CA GLU A 72 1.93 14.42 14.72
C GLU A 72 2.87 15.60 15.01
N ASP A 73 4.16 15.49 14.65
CA ASP A 73 5.15 16.56 14.85
C ASP A 73 4.90 17.76 13.91
N ALA A 74 4.81 18.96 14.49
CA ALA A 74 4.65 20.21 13.77
C ALA A 74 5.84 20.51 12.82
N LEU A 75 7.03 19.98 13.14
CA LEU A 75 8.20 20.06 12.27
C LEU A 75 8.04 19.20 11.01
N ALA A 76 7.38 18.05 11.11
CA ALA A 76 7.03 17.23 9.96
C ALA A 76 6.05 17.96 9.04
N ALA A 77 5.05 18.66 9.60
CA ALA A 77 4.10 19.47 8.81
C ALA A 77 4.79 20.63 8.04
N PHE A 78 5.76 21.31 8.66
CA PHE A 78 6.55 22.36 7.98
C PHE A 78 7.52 21.77 6.94
N ALA A 79 8.13 20.62 7.22
CA ALA A 79 9.03 19.94 6.29
C ALA A 79 8.29 19.42 5.04
N VAL A 80 7.05 18.94 5.21
CA VAL A 80 6.15 18.58 4.11
C VAL A 80 5.92 19.77 3.18
N LEU A 81 5.62 20.95 3.74
CA LEU A 81 5.41 22.18 2.95
C LEU A 81 6.69 22.69 2.28
N SER A 82 7.84 22.51 2.93
CA SER A 82 9.14 22.95 2.41
C SER A 82 9.87 21.88 1.57
N ARG A 83 9.23 20.73 1.32
CA ARG A 83 9.80 19.55 0.63
C ARG A 83 11.17 19.13 1.18
N ARG A 84 11.36 19.31 2.48
CA ARG A 84 12.57 18.87 3.17
C ARG A 84 12.46 17.40 3.52
N GLU A 85 13.60 16.75 3.54
CA GLU A 85 13.74 15.38 4.00
C GLU A 85 13.37 15.27 5.48
N ILE A 86 12.56 14.25 5.81
CA ILE A 86 12.22 13.88 7.18
C ILE A 86 12.45 12.38 7.41
N PRO A 87 12.69 11.96 8.65
CA PRO A 87 12.76 10.54 8.98
C PRO A 87 11.42 9.84 8.68
N GLY A 88 11.46 8.91 7.73
CA GLY A 88 10.38 7.97 7.43
C GLY A 88 10.55 6.65 8.16
N VAL A 89 9.49 5.84 8.11
CA VAL A 89 9.49 4.45 8.59
C VAL A 89 8.56 3.63 7.71
N VAL A 90 9.03 2.46 7.27
CA VAL A 90 8.15 1.45 6.70
C VAL A 90 7.63 0.59 7.85
N ARG A 91 6.31 0.51 8.01
CA ARG A 91 5.67 -0.36 8.99
C ARG A 91 5.02 -1.54 8.29
N ARG A 92 5.01 -2.66 9.02
CA ARG A 92 4.28 -3.87 8.66
C ARG A 92 3.29 -4.16 9.77
N ARG A 93 2.01 -4.38 9.42
CA ARG A 93 0.97 -4.76 10.38
C ARG A 93 0.04 -5.82 9.79
N THR A 94 -0.66 -6.55 10.66
CA THR A 94 -1.67 -7.52 10.26
C THR A 94 -3.07 -6.93 10.45
N LEU A 95 -3.89 -6.97 9.42
CA LEU A 95 -5.31 -6.68 9.48
C LEU A 95 -6.11 -7.97 9.57
N ARG A 96 -7.24 -7.90 10.27
CA ARG A 96 -8.21 -9.00 10.37
C ARG A 96 -8.94 -9.24 9.04
N ARG A 97 -9.13 -8.18 8.24
CA ARG A 97 -9.78 -8.19 6.94
C ARG A 97 -9.20 -7.10 6.04
N VAL A 98 -9.21 -7.34 4.72
CA VAL A 98 -9.04 -6.29 3.70
C VAL A 98 -10.20 -5.28 3.83
N PRO A 99 -9.94 -3.96 3.80
CA PRO A 99 -10.99 -2.95 3.84
C PRO A 99 -11.97 -3.08 2.66
N ASP A 100 -13.26 -2.87 2.93
CA ASP A 100 -14.32 -2.94 1.92
C ASP A 100 -14.43 -1.65 1.08
N THR A 101 -13.84 -0.54 1.56
CA THR A 101 -13.86 0.77 0.89
C THR A 101 -12.45 1.33 0.74
N GLY A 102 -12.24 2.11 -0.33
CA GLY A 102 -10.93 2.71 -0.63
C GLY A 102 -9.82 1.67 -0.83
N CYS A 103 -10.18 0.48 -1.30
CA CYS A 103 -9.25 -0.63 -1.51
C CYS A 103 -9.52 -1.29 -2.86
N TRP A 104 -8.45 -1.52 -3.63
CA TRP A 104 -8.51 -2.03 -4.99
C TRP A 104 -7.59 -3.23 -5.14
N LEU A 105 -8.11 -4.31 -5.73
CA LEU A 105 -7.29 -5.45 -6.15
C LEU A 105 -6.44 -5.02 -7.34
N VAL A 106 -5.13 -5.12 -7.21
CA VAL A 106 -4.20 -4.76 -8.29
C VAL A 106 -3.81 -5.99 -9.09
N GLY A 107 -3.55 -7.10 -8.41
CA GLY A 107 -3.11 -8.32 -9.07
C GLY A 107 -2.74 -9.42 -8.10
N HIS A 108 -2.01 -10.41 -8.61
CA HIS A 108 -1.50 -11.53 -7.84
C HIS A 108 0.02 -11.56 -7.91
N HIS A 109 0.65 -12.07 -6.86
CA HIS A 109 2.10 -12.22 -6.81
C HIS A 109 2.60 -13.06 -7.99
N ARG A 110 3.63 -12.57 -8.69
CA ARG A 110 4.26 -13.31 -9.78
C ARG A 110 5.04 -14.48 -9.20
N SER A 111 4.47 -15.68 -9.28
CA SER A 111 5.19 -16.91 -8.93
C SER A 111 6.27 -17.21 -9.99
N GLY A 112 7.50 -16.73 -9.76
CA GLY A 112 8.67 -17.32 -10.40
C GLY A 112 8.89 -18.73 -9.86
N GLY A 113 8.28 -19.74 -10.48
CA GLY A 113 8.55 -21.15 -10.19
C GLY A 113 8.02 -21.68 -8.85
N GLY A 114 6.71 -21.61 -8.60
CA GLY A 114 6.06 -22.33 -7.49
C GLY A 114 6.10 -21.65 -6.12
N GLY A 115 6.62 -20.42 -6.04
CA GLY A 115 6.57 -19.61 -4.82
C GLY A 115 5.15 -19.12 -4.50
N GLY A 116 4.41 -19.90 -3.71
CA GLY A 116 3.08 -19.53 -3.21
C GLY A 116 3.07 -18.34 -2.25
N ALA A 117 2.01 -18.24 -1.45
CA ALA A 117 1.79 -17.24 -0.40
C ALA A 117 3.05 -16.77 0.37
N ALA A 118 3.91 -17.71 0.79
CA ALA A 118 5.12 -17.42 1.56
C ALA A 118 6.17 -16.62 0.76
N ALA A 119 6.32 -16.89 -0.54
CA ALA A 119 7.29 -16.18 -1.37
C ALA A 119 6.90 -14.71 -1.54
N ALA A 120 5.60 -14.42 -1.66
CA ALA A 120 5.11 -13.05 -1.74
C ALA A 120 5.41 -12.26 -0.45
N VAL A 121 5.28 -12.89 0.70
CA VAL A 121 5.62 -12.27 2.00
C VAL A 121 7.12 -12.00 2.10
N LEU A 122 7.96 -12.98 1.72
CA LEU A 122 9.41 -12.81 1.72
C LEU A 122 9.87 -11.70 0.77
N ALA A 123 9.28 -11.62 -0.42
CA ALA A 123 9.57 -10.55 -1.38
C ALA A 123 9.18 -9.17 -0.82
N ALA A 124 8.00 -9.05 -0.21
CA ALA A 124 7.56 -7.80 0.42
C ALA A 124 8.45 -7.38 1.61
N ASP A 125 8.87 -8.33 2.44
CA ASP A 125 9.78 -8.09 3.56
C ASP A 125 11.17 -7.66 3.07
N ALA A 126 11.71 -8.35 2.06
CA ALA A 126 13.00 -8.01 1.47
C ALA A 126 12.99 -6.63 0.80
N PHE A 127 11.92 -6.29 0.08
CA PHE A 127 11.72 -4.96 -0.49
C PHE A 127 11.64 -3.88 0.60
N THR A 128 10.87 -4.14 1.66
CA THR A 128 10.69 -3.23 2.78
C THR A 128 12.01 -2.97 3.52
N ALA A 129 12.81 -4.01 3.74
CA ALA A 129 14.07 -3.91 4.46
C ALA A 129 15.13 -3.07 3.72
N ARG A 130 15.07 -3.01 2.38
CA ARG A 130 16.00 -2.23 1.55
C ARG A 130 15.49 -0.83 1.20
N TRP A 131 14.27 -0.47 1.58
CA TRP A 131 13.67 0.81 1.20
C TRP A 131 14.36 1.97 1.93
N PRO A 132 14.85 3.00 1.22
CA PRO A 132 15.43 4.20 1.84
C PRO A 132 14.39 4.91 2.71
N THR A 133 14.78 5.35 3.92
CA THR A 133 13.85 5.93 4.90
C THR A 133 13.91 7.45 4.98
N ASP A 134 14.64 8.09 4.07
CA ASP A 134 14.65 9.53 3.82
C ASP A 134 13.36 9.98 3.13
N LEU A 135 12.31 10.25 3.90
CA LEU A 135 11.00 10.59 3.35
C LEU A 135 10.99 12.02 2.82
N VAL A 136 10.58 12.19 1.56
CA VAL A 136 10.38 13.50 0.92
C VAL A 136 9.02 13.52 0.26
N VAL A 137 8.09 14.35 0.74
CA VAL A 137 6.73 14.41 0.17
C VAL A 137 6.76 14.84 -1.29
N GLY A 138 6.08 14.06 -2.13
CA GLY A 138 6.01 14.25 -3.59
C GLY A 138 7.25 13.81 -4.35
N ARG A 139 8.22 13.14 -3.72
CA ARG A 139 9.45 12.68 -4.38
C ARG A 139 9.95 11.30 -3.91
N HIS A 140 9.81 11.02 -2.62
CA HIS A 140 10.08 9.72 -2.00
C HIS A 140 9.11 9.55 -0.83
N ASP A 141 7.85 9.27 -1.14
CA ASP A 141 6.77 9.16 -0.16
C ASP A 141 5.99 7.85 -0.26
N CYS A 142 4.86 7.76 0.45
CA CYS A 142 4.00 6.57 0.46
C CYS A 142 3.56 6.10 -0.94
N ARG A 143 3.48 7.00 -1.92
CA ARG A 143 3.11 6.73 -3.31
C ARG A 143 4.22 6.00 -4.05
N ASP A 144 5.44 6.50 -3.91
CA ASP A 144 6.64 5.89 -4.50
C ASP A 144 6.85 4.50 -3.91
N PHE A 145 6.72 4.37 -2.59
CA PHE A 145 6.75 3.08 -1.91
C PHE A 145 5.67 2.13 -2.43
N THR A 146 4.43 2.60 -2.54
CA THR A 146 3.30 1.79 -3.02
C THR A 146 3.51 1.31 -4.46
N ASN A 147 3.91 2.21 -5.36
CA ASN A 147 4.21 1.86 -6.75
C ASN A 147 5.35 0.84 -6.83
N GLY A 148 6.44 1.07 -6.10
CA GLY A 148 7.61 0.19 -6.11
C GLY A 148 7.32 -1.20 -5.56
N LEU A 149 6.60 -1.30 -4.44
CA LEU A 149 6.25 -2.59 -3.84
C LEU A 149 5.26 -3.36 -4.72
N VAL A 150 4.30 -2.67 -5.34
CA VAL A 150 3.39 -3.31 -6.30
C VAL A 150 4.14 -3.81 -7.53
N GLU A 151 5.06 -3.02 -8.08
CA GLU A 151 5.89 -3.44 -9.21
C GLU A 151 6.75 -4.66 -8.87
N GLU A 152 7.35 -4.70 -7.67
CA GLU A 152 8.09 -5.87 -7.19
C GLU A 152 7.22 -7.12 -7.17
N LEU A 153 6.04 -7.03 -6.54
CA LEU A 153 5.19 -8.19 -6.28
C LEU A 153 4.42 -8.66 -7.52
N THR A 154 3.93 -7.74 -8.35
CA THR A 154 2.98 -8.03 -9.44
C THR A 154 3.55 -7.74 -10.82
N GLY A 155 4.58 -6.88 -10.92
CA GLY A 155 5.08 -6.37 -12.19
C GLY A 155 4.29 -5.16 -12.74
N GLU A 156 3.17 -4.80 -12.12
CA GLU A 156 2.36 -3.65 -12.50
C GLU A 156 3.10 -2.35 -12.17
N LYS A 157 3.25 -1.49 -13.17
CA LYS A 157 3.94 -0.19 -13.04
C LYS A 157 2.92 0.93 -12.92
N ARG A 158 3.28 1.97 -12.16
CA ARG A 158 2.47 3.21 -12.03
C ARG A 158 1.03 2.92 -11.62
N VAL A 159 0.83 1.97 -10.71
CA VAL A 159 -0.50 1.51 -10.29
C VAL A 159 -1.38 2.65 -9.80
N LEU A 160 -0.80 3.64 -9.12
CA LEU A 160 -1.57 4.78 -8.60
C LEU A 160 -2.11 5.69 -9.71
N ASP A 161 -1.40 5.82 -10.84
CA ASP A 161 -1.89 6.56 -12.01
C ASP A 161 -3.05 5.82 -12.68
N ALA A 162 -2.95 4.49 -12.76
CA ALA A 162 -4.02 3.63 -13.28
C ALA A 162 -5.27 3.71 -12.40
N LEU A 163 -5.11 3.60 -11.07
CA LEU A 163 -6.22 3.73 -10.12
C LEU A 163 -6.87 5.11 -10.18
N ARG A 164 -6.08 6.19 -10.32
CA ARG A 164 -6.61 7.56 -10.48
C ARG A 164 -7.43 7.69 -11.76
N SER A 165 -6.97 7.10 -12.86
CA SER A 165 -7.66 7.16 -14.16
C SER A 165 -8.99 6.39 -14.11
N SER A 166 -8.99 5.21 -13.49
CA SER A 166 -10.22 4.43 -13.28
C SER A 166 -11.23 5.15 -12.39
N ALA A 167 -10.76 5.78 -11.30
CA ALA A 167 -11.62 6.55 -10.40
C ALA A 167 -12.23 7.80 -11.07
N ALA A 168 -11.54 8.41 -12.03
CA ALA A 168 -12.06 9.53 -12.81
C ALA A 168 -13.17 9.09 -13.79
N ASN A 169 -13.04 7.91 -14.40
CA ASN A 169 -14.06 7.36 -15.30
C ASN A 169 -15.35 6.96 -14.57
N ASP A 170 -15.28 6.42 -13.36
CA ASP A 170 -16.46 6.08 -12.54
C ASP A 170 -17.30 7.29 -12.10
N GLN A 171 -16.75 8.51 -12.13
CA GLN A 171 -17.48 9.75 -11.79
C GLN A 171 -18.18 10.39 -13.01
N SER A 172 -18.10 9.77 -14.19
CA SER A 172 -18.64 10.28 -15.45
C SER A 172 -19.87 9.54 -15.99
N VAL A 173 -20.54 8.73 -15.15
CA VAL A 173 -21.74 7.94 -15.51
C VAL A 173 -22.93 8.37 -14.68
#